data_AF-A0A523BSK0-F1
#
_entry.id   AF-A0A523BSK0-F1
#
_cell.length_a   1.000
_cell.length_b   1.000
_cell.length_c   1.000
_cell.angle_alpha   90.00
_cell.angle_beta   90.00
_cell.angle_gamma   90.00
#
_symmetry.space_group_name_H-M   'P 1'
#
loop_
_entity.id
_entity.type
_entity.pdbx_description
1 polymer ?
#
loop_
_entity_poly.entity_id
_entity_poly.type
_entity_poly.pdbx_seq_one_letter_code
_entity_poly.pdbx_strand_id
1 'polypeptide(L)'
;MMKNNAKLGAVFSVLGILTGLLFFYLIVVLYNPSIDAHMAIGRADEATSVRITFAVLGWIGTATGAIWAVVFYGFLHKEKWAWFWGAVAATIQLLAGFFPMIPAMDGNLPPSTMVVFILGAILWFGMLFIGGVKKNIIILAFVAGLAYVLTFIDGVAPISKYTTSHNNPFWNGMYVMSQQVSWWGAAAWAIFIFALLKKKSWAIPVGIFAGVMSMIAGYPLGINNALYEVHRFSMFLPAPLLSTGLVIYLLLPGTRKMTERWIAAD
;
A
#
# COMPACT_ATOMS: atom_id res chain seq x y z
N MET A 1 -26.49 -1.19 -6.76
CA MET A 1 -27.28 -2.43 -6.88
C MET A 1 -26.69 -3.63 -6.10
N MET A 2 -25.51 -3.53 -5.44
CA MET A 2 -24.85 -4.67 -4.77
C MET A 2 -24.80 -4.61 -3.22
N LYS A 3 -25.39 -3.56 -2.62
CA LYS A 3 -25.31 -3.32 -1.17
C LYS A 3 -25.87 -4.52 -0.40
N ASN A 4 -25.13 -4.99 0.62
CA ASN A 4 -25.50 -6.11 1.48
C ASN A 4 -25.67 -7.47 0.77
N ASN A 5 -25.08 -7.68 -0.40
CA ASN A 5 -25.13 -8.97 -1.09
C ASN A 5 -24.19 -9.99 -0.41
N ALA A 6 -24.68 -10.69 0.60
CA ALA A 6 -23.91 -11.65 1.39
C ALA A 6 -23.43 -12.86 0.57
N LYS A 7 -24.23 -13.33 -0.41
CA LYS A 7 -23.84 -14.45 -1.28
C LYS A 7 -22.62 -14.11 -2.13
N LEU A 8 -22.64 -12.94 -2.76
CA LEU A 8 -21.50 -12.46 -3.53
C LEU A 8 -20.29 -12.18 -2.64
N GLY A 9 -20.53 -11.62 -1.44
CA GLY A 9 -19.49 -11.43 -0.43
C GLY A 9 -18.79 -12.73 -0.08
N ALA A 10 -19.53 -13.81 0.16
CA ALA A 10 -18.96 -15.13 0.44
C ALA A 10 -18.13 -15.68 -0.73
N VAL A 11 -18.59 -15.51 -1.98
CA VAL A 11 -17.83 -15.90 -3.19
C VAL A 11 -16.51 -15.11 -3.27
N PHE A 12 -16.56 -13.81 -3.06
CA PHE A 12 -15.35 -12.99 -3.03
C PHE A 12 -14.42 -13.36 -1.89
N SER A 13 -14.92 -13.75 -0.73
CA SER A 13 -14.06 -14.25 0.35
C SER A 13 -13.34 -15.54 -0.01
N VAL A 14 -14.01 -16.47 -0.68
CA VAL A 14 -13.34 -17.70 -1.18
C VAL A 14 -12.22 -17.33 -2.16
N LEU A 15 -12.51 -16.45 -3.12
CA LEU A 15 -11.49 -15.94 -4.05
C LEU A 15 -10.34 -15.24 -3.30
N GLY A 16 -10.63 -14.49 -2.24
CA GLY A 16 -9.65 -13.83 -1.39
C GLY A 16 -8.75 -14.79 -0.63
N ILE A 17 -9.30 -15.89 -0.10
CA ILE A 17 -8.54 -16.99 0.53
C ILE A 17 -7.57 -17.59 -0.51
N LEU A 18 -8.08 -17.94 -1.69
CA LEU A 18 -7.28 -18.51 -2.76
C LEU A 18 -6.19 -17.54 -3.24
N THR A 19 -6.49 -16.24 -3.28
CA THR A 19 -5.52 -15.18 -3.62
C THR A 19 -4.41 -15.09 -2.57
N GLY A 20 -4.74 -15.21 -1.28
CA GLY A 20 -3.75 -15.25 -0.20
C GLY A 20 -2.84 -16.48 -0.27
N LEU A 21 -3.39 -17.65 -0.58
CA LEU A 21 -2.62 -18.88 -0.79
C LEU A 21 -1.72 -18.78 -2.03
N LEU A 22 -2.25 -18.24 -3.13
CA LEU A 22 -1.50 -17.99 -4.34
C LEU A 22 -0.32 -17.03 -4.07
N PHE A 23 -0.56 -15.94 -3.34
CA PHE A 23 0.50 -15.02 -2.95
C PHE A 23 1.59 -15.71 -2.13
N PHE A 24 1.22 -16.53 -1.14
CA PHE A 24 2.18 -17.28 -0.34
C PHE A 24 3.07 -18.18 -1.21
N TYR A 25 2.48 -18.92 -2.15
CA TYR A 25 3.24 -19.73 -3.10
C TYR A 25 4.18 -18.87 -3.96
N LEU A 26 3.67 -17.79 -4.56
CA LEU A 26 4.44 -16.94 -5.47
C LEU A 26 5.60 -16.23 -4.76
N ILE A 27 5.40 -15.73 -3.54
CA ILE A 27 6.47 -15.04 -2.81
C ILE A 27 7.58 -16.02 -2.41
N VAL A 28 7.24 -17.27 -2.07
CA VAL A 28 8.24 -18.33 -1.81
C VAL A 28 9.06 -18.63 -3.06
N VAL A 29 8.41 -18.78 -4.22
CA VAL A 29 9.09 -19.05 -5.49
C VAL A 29 9.95 -17.87 -5.93
N LEU A 30 9.53 -16.64 -5.66
CA LEU A 30 10.28 -15.44 -6.06
C LEU A 30 11.39 -15.04 -5.09
N TYR A 31 11.34 -15.43 -3.82
CA TYR A 31 12.20 -14.87 -2.79
C TYR A 31 13.69 -14.98 -3.12
N ASN A 32 14.22 -16.21 -3.28
CA ASN A 32 15.63 -16.40 -3.60
C ASN A 32 15.97 -15.98 -5.04
N PRO A 33 15.18 -16.33 -6.07
CA PRO A 33 15.50 -15.90 -7.43
C PRO A 33 15.62 -14.38 -7.60
N SER A 34 14.75 -13.59 -6.98
CA SER A 34 14.84 -12.14 -7.04
C SER A 34 16.10 -11.62 -6.34
N ILE A 35 16.52 -12.22 -5.23
CA ILE A 35 17.77 -11.86 -4.55
C ILE A 35 18.97 -12.21 -5.44
N ASP A 36 18.99 -13.43 -5.97
CA ASP A 36 20.09 -13.96 -6.78
C ASP A 36 20.28 -13.14 -8.06
N ALA A 37 19.18 -12.70 -8.70
CA ALA A 37 19.22 -11.87 -9.89
C ALA A 37 19.97 -10.54 -9.65
N HIS A 38 19.72 -9.86 -8.52
CA HIS A 38 20.41 -8.60 -8.19
C HIS A 38 21.86 -8.85 -7.74
N MET A 39 22.11 -9.95 -7.00
CA MET A 39 23.47 -10.34 -6.63
C MET A 39 24.34 -10.63 -7.86
N ALA A 40 23.79 -11.28 -8.88
CA ALA A 40 24.50 -11.64 -10.11
C ALA A 40 25.00 -10.43 -10.91
N ILE A 41 24.31 -9.28 -10.80
CA ILE A 41 24.72 -8.02 -11.44
C ILE A 41 25.46 -7.07 -10.50
N GLY A 42 25.88 -7.55 -9.31
CA GLY A 42 26.63 -6.77 -8.33
C GLY A 42 25.81 -5.75 -7.54
N ARG A 43 24.48 -5.81 -7.57
CA ARG A 43 23.55 -4.92 -6.85
C ARG A 43 23.16 -5.52 -5.49
N ALA A 44 24.16 -5.77 -4.63
CA ALA A 44 23.94 -6.34 -3.30
C ALA A 44 23.09 -5.43 -2.38
N ASP A 45 23.07 -4.13 -2.67
CA ASP A 45 22.22 -3.13 -2.03
C ASP A 45 20.74 -3.37 -2.32
N GLU A 46 20.37 -3.59 -3.58
CA GLU A 46 18.99 -3.89 -3.97
C GLU A 46 18.56 -5.29 -3.51
N ALA A 47 19.47 -6.27 -3.54
CA ALA A 47 19.23 -7.59 -2.98
C ALA A 47 18.87 -7.52 -1.48
N THR A 48 19.47 -6.58 -0.73
CA THR A 48 19.13 -6.33 0.68
C THR A 48 17.74 -5.74 0.83
N SER A 49 17.36 -4.77 -0.01
CA SER A 49 15.99 -4.25 -0.08
C SER A 49 14.96 -5.35 -0.35
N VAL A 50 15.25 -6.25 -1.29
CA VAL A 50 14.38 -7.40 -1.63
C VAL A 50 14.22 -8.31 -0.41
N ARG A 51 15.32 -8.73 0.24
CA ARG A 51 15.29 -9.59 1.43
C ARG A 51 14.36 -9.06 2.52
N ILE A 52 14.55 -7.81 2.89
CA ILE A 52 13.79 -7.18 3.98
C ILE A 52 12.33 -6.99 3.57
N THR A 53 12.10 -6.43 2.38
CA THR A 53 10.75 -6.08 1.95
C THR A 53 9.90 -7.30 1.66
N PHE A 54 10.46 -8.33 1.03
CA PHE A 54 9.72 -9.57 0.76
C PHE A 54 9.40 -10.33 2.04
N ALA A 55 10.25 -10.30 3.07
CA ALA A 55 9.91 -10.89 4.36
C ALA A 55 8.71 -10.18 5.01
N VAL A 56 8.71 -8.84 5.02
CA VAL A 56 7.60 -8.03 5.55
C VAL A 56 6.30 -8.29 4.77
N LEU A 57 6.35 -8.23 3.44
CA LEU A 57 5.18 -8.46 2.59
C LEU A 57 4.73 -9.92 2.60
N GLY A 58 5.66 -10.87 2.73
CA GLY A 58 5.38 -12.29 2.86
C GLY A 58 4.53 -12.55 4.10
N TRP A 59 4.89 -11.96 5.25
CA TRP A 59 4.09 -12.06 6.47
C TRP A 59 2.72 -11.39 6.31
N ILE A 60 2.70 -10.09 5.98
CA ILE A 60 1.45 -9.30 6.00
C ILE A 60 0.51 -9.75 4.88
N GLY A 61 1.04 -10.02 3.69
CA GLY A 61 0.29 -10.51 2.53
C GLY A 61 -0.29 -11.91 2.74
N THR A 62 0.45 -12.83 3.36
CA THR A 62 -0.08 -14.17 3.66
C THR A 62 -1.18 -14.11 4.72
N ALA A 63 -1.03 -13.25 5.73
CA ALA A 63 -2.04 -13.05 6.76
C ALA A 63 -3.41 -12.61 6.19
N THR A 64 -3.43 -11.99 5.00
CA THR A 64 -4.70 -11.64 4.33
C THR A 64 -5.57 -12.84 4.02
N GLY A 65 -4.99 -14.01 3.73
CA GLY A 65 -5.76 -15.24 3.51
C GLY A 65 -6.55 -15.64 4.75
N ALA A 66 -5.96 -15.48 5.94
CA ALA A 66 -6.65 -15.70 7.21
C ALA A 66 -7.74 -14.65 7.47
N ILE A 67 -7.47 -13.37 7.16
CA ILE A 67 -8.52 -12.32 7.26
C ILE A 67 -9.68 -12.66 6.33
N TRP A 68 -9.42 -13.12 5.11
CA TRP A 68 -10.48 -13.54 4.19
C TRP A 68 -11.31 -14.73 4.69
N ALA A 69 -10.71 -15.67 5.44
CA ALA A 69 -11.48 -16.71 6.12
C ALA A 69 -12.44 -16.14 7.19
N VAL A 70 -11.99 -15.13 7.95
CA VAL A 70 -12.88 -14.39 8.89
C VAL A 70 -13.98 -13.66 8.14
N VAL A 71 -13.66 -13.04 7.00
CA VAL A 71 -14.65 -12.35 6.14
C VAL A 71 -15.65 -13.34 5.55
N PHE A 72 -15.21 -14.54 5.16
CA PHE A 72 -16.08 -15.63 4.71
C PHE A 72 -17.07 -16.03 5.81
N TYR A 73 -16.57 -16.29 7.02
CA TYR A 73 -17.41 -16.54 8.19
C TYR A 73 -18.44 -15.41 8.39
N GLY A 74 -18.01 -14.15 8.32
CA GLY A 74 -18.89 -13.00 8.45
C GLY A 74 -20.00 -12.99 7.42
N PHE A 75 -19.71 -13.24 6.14
CA PHE A 75 -20.74 -13.28 5.10
C PHE A 75 -21.70 -14.48 5.22
N LEU A 76 -21.22 -15.66 5.65
CA LEU A 76 -22.09 -16.80 5.95
C LEU A 76 -23.11 -16.47 7.04
N HIS A 77 -22.71 -15.67 8.02
CA HIS A 77 -23.57 -15.23 9.13
C HIS A 77 -24.24 -13.87 8.87
N LYS A 78 -24.15 -13.33 7.64
CA LYS A 78 -24.73 -12.04 7.22
C LYS A 78 -24.29 -10.85 8.09
N GLU A 79 -23.06 -10.92 8.60
CA GLU A 79 -22.46 -9.89 9.43
C GLU A 79 -22.15 -8.61 8.66
N LYS A 80 -22.59 -7.46 9.20
CA LYS A 80 -22.40 -6.15 8.56
C LYS A 80 -20.94 -5.70 8.51
N TRP A 81 -20.07 -6.27 9.35
CA TRP A 81 -18.66 -5.90 9.39
C TRP A 81 -17.81 -6.61 8.32
N ALA A 82 -18.32 -7.69 7.71
CA ALA A 82 -17.55 -8.56 6.82
C ALA A 82 -16.94 -7.79 5.64
N TRP A 83 -17.75 -6.99 4.94
CA TRP A 83 -17.28 -6.23 3.78
C TRP A 83 -16.11 -5.30 4.11
N PHE A 84 -16.09 -4.72 5.31
CA PHE A 84 -15.01 -3.82 5.72
C PHE A 84 -13.69 -4.56 5.88
N TRP A 85 -13.71 -5.71 6.58
CA TRP A 85 -12.51 -6.52 6.73
C TRP A 85 -12.06 -7.15 5.41
N GLY A 86 -12.99 -7.41 4.49
CA GLY A 86 -12.65 -7.76 3.11
C GLY A 86 -11.93 -6.63 2.39
N ALA A 87 -12.38 -5.39 2.54
CA ALA A 87 -11.68 -4.22 1.98
C ALA A 87 -10.29 -4.04 2.59
N VAL A 88 -10.12 -4.25 3.90
CA VAL A 88 -8.81 -4.24 4.58
C VAL A 88 -7.89 -5.30 3.99
N ALA A 89 -8.35 -6.55 3.89
CA ALA A 89 -7.56 -7.65 3.32
C ALA A 89 -7.17 -7.36 1.87
N ALA A 90 -8.10 -6.86 1.05
CA ALA A 90 -7.84 -6.50 -0.33
C ALA A 90 -6.84 -5.34 -0.47
N THR A 91 -6.89 -4.32 0.41
CA THR A 91 -5.90 -3.22 0.45
C THR A 91 -4.49 -3.75 0.70
N ILE A 92 -4.34 -4.71 1.62
CA ILE A 92 -3.04 -5.34 1.88
C ILE A 92 -2.60 -6.18 0.68
N GLN A 93 -3.50 -6.96 0.07
CA GLN A 93 -3.21 -7.77 -1.12
C GLN A 93 -2.77 -6.92 -2.31
N LEU A 94 -3.34 -5.72 -2.47
CA LEU A 94 -2.89 -4.76 -3.48
C LEU A 94 -1.41 -4.40 -3.29
N LEU A 95 -0.99 -4.04 -2.07
CA LEU A 95 0.42 -3.75 -1.82
C LEU A 95 1.30 -5.00 -2.01
N ALA A 96 0.88 -6.13 -1.43
CA ALA A 96 1.62 -7.38 -1.47
C ALA A 96 1.77 -7.95 -2.89
N GLY A 97 0.78 -7.75 -3.77
CA GLY A 97 0.86 -8.12 -5.18
C GLY A 97 1.71 -7.14 -6.00
N PHE A 98 1.59 -5.85 -5.72
CA PHE A 98 2.22 -4.78 -6.50
C PHE A 98 3.73 -4.68 -6.29
N PHE A 99 4.20 -4.73 -5.04
CA PHE A 99 5.62 -4.46 -4.80
C PHE A 99 6.54 -5.57 -5.35
N PRO A 100 6.31 -6.87 -5.09
CA PRO A 100 7.23 -7.94 -5.51
C PRO A 100 7.42 -8.09 -7.02
N MET A 101 6.47 -7.61 -7.84
CA MET A 101 6.66 -7.61 -9.29
C MET A 101 7.73 -6.62 -9.76
N ILE A 102 7.99 -5.54 -9.02
CA ILE A 102 8.99 -4.52 -9.39
C ILE A 102 10.41 -5.11 -9.41
N PRO A 103 10.96 -5.65 -8.30
CA PRO A 103 12.29 -6.25 -8.33
C PRO A 103 12.34 -7.53 -9.17
N ALA A 104 11.22 -8.25 -9.35
CA ALA A 104 11.19 -9.35 -10.30
C ALA A 104 11.47 -8.84 -11.73
N MET A 105 10.77 -7.79 -12.17
CA MET A 105 10.98 -7.20 -13.50
C MET A 105 12.38 -6.61 -13.67
N ASP A 106 12.88 -5.91 -12.65
CA ASP A 106 14.24 -5.35 -12.66
C ASP A 106 15.31 -6.45 -12.79
N GLY A 107 15.09 -7.59 -12.12
CA GLY A 107 15.92 -8.80 -12.24
C GLY A 107 15.65 -9.65 -13.48
N ASN A 108 14.87 -9.18 -14.46
CA ASN A 108 14.44 -9.93 -15.66
C ASN A 108 13.69 -11.25 -15.36
N LEU A 109 12.98 -11.31 -14.24
CA LEU A 109 12.11 -12.41 -13.84
C LEU A 109 10.63 -12.11 -14.19
N PRO A 110 9.77 -13.13 -14.35
CA PRO A 110 8.35 -12.91 -14.58
C PRO A 110 7.66 -12.17 -13.43
N PRO A 111 6.82 -11.15 -13.69
CA PRO A 111 6.07 -10.40 -12.67
C PRO A 111 4.87 -11.19 -12.14
N SER A 112 5.10 -12.39 -11.60
CA SER A 112 4.05 -13.35 -11.31
C SER A 112 3.04 -12.88 -10.25
N THR A 113 3.43 -11.99 -9.32
CA THR A 113 2.52 -11.41 -8.33
C THR A 113 1.54 -10.38 -8.89
N MET A 114 1.67 -10.00 -10.17
CA MET A 114 0.70 -9.12 -10.85
C MET A 114 -0.72 -9.69 -10.80
N VAL A 115 -0.87 -11.02 -10.84
CA VAL A 115 -2.18 -11.68 -10.71
C VAL A 115 -2.81 -11.41 -9.34
N VAL A 116 -2.01 -11.39 -8.27
CA VAL A 116 -2.46 -11.09 -6.90
C VAL A 116 -2.92 -9.63 -6.81
N PHE A 117 -2.20 -8.72 -7.46
CA PHE A 117 -2.60 -7.30 -7.54
C PHE A 117 -3.95 -7.13 -8.25
N ILE A 118 -4.13 -7.75 -9.43
CA ILE A 118 -5.37 -7.66 -10.20
C ILE A 118 -6.56 -8.24 -9.41
N LEU A 119 -6.38 -9.42 -8.80
CA LEU A 119 -7.40 -10.03 -7.94
C LEU A 119 -7.70 -9.15 -6.72
N GLY A 120 -6.67 -8.61 -6.08
CA GLY A 120 -6.82 -7.65 -4.99
C GLY A 120 -7.64 -6.43 -5.39
N ALA A 121 -7.45 -5.88 -6.59
CA ALA A 121 -8.23 -4.75 -7.09
C ALA A 121 -9.70 -5.11 -7.28
N ILE A 122 -9.98 -6.26 -7.91
CA ILE A 122 -11.34 -6.77 -8.11
C ILE A 122 -12.04 -6.94 -6.75
N LEU A 123 -11.36 -7.58 -5.80
CA LEU A 123 -11.87 -7.81 -4.45
C LEU A 123 -12.09 -6.50 -3.70
N TRP A 124 -11.17 -5.53 -3.81
CA TRP A 124 -11.29 -4.24 -3.14
C TRP A 124 -12.53 -3.48 -3.60
N PHE A 125 -12.69 -3.27 -4.91
CA PHE A 125 -13.89 -2.62 -5.45
C PHE A 125 -15.16 -3.42 -5.14
N GLY A 126 -15.10 -4.75 -5.25
CA GLY A 126 -16.21 -5.65 -4.91
C GLY A 126 -16.70 -5.44 -3.47
N MET A 127 -15.78 -5.36 -2.51
CA MET A 127 -16.11 -5.11 -1.10
C MET A 127 -16.71 -3.73 -0.87
N LEU A 128 -16.20 -2.69 -1.54
CA LEU A 128 -16.76 -1.33 -1.43
C LEU A 128 -18.16 -1.24 -2.01
N PHE A 129 -18.45 -1.93 -3.11
CA PHE A 129 -19.79 -1.99 -3.69
C PHE A 129 -20.78 -2.77 -2.81
N ILE A 130 -20.32 -3.86 -2.18
CA ILE A 130 -21.11 -4.60 -1.18
C ILE A 130 -21.37 -3.74 0.07
N GLY A 131 -20.38 -2.97 0.50
CA GLY A 131 -20.50 -2.00 1.61
C GLY A 131 -21.38 -0.78 1.28
N GLY A 132 -21.72 -0.56 0.01
CA GLY A 132 -22.50 0.59 -0.42
C GLY A 132 -21.78 1.93 -0.27
N VAL A 133 -20.45 1.93 -0.45
CA VAL A 133 -19.62 3.13 -0.33
C VAL A 133 -19.91 4.09 -1.50
N LYS A 134 -20.04 5.39 -1.21
CA LYS A 134 -20.34 6.41 -2.23
C LYS A 134 -19.16 6.57 -3.20
N LYS A 135 -19.45 6.78 -4.50
CA LYS A 135 -18.43 6.86 -5.57
C LYS A 135 -17.31 7.87 -5.29
N ASN A 136 -17.64 9.05 -4.79
CA ASN A 136 -16.67 10.07 -4.42
C ASN A 136 -15.75 9.65 -3.26
N ILE A 137 -16.27 8.87 -2.31
CA ILE A 137 -15.48 8.28 -1.21
C ILE A 137 -14.58 7.16 -1.74
N ILE A 138 -15.07 6.33 -2.67
CA ILE A 138 -14.25 5.33 -3.35
C ILE A 138 -13.08 5.99 -4.08
N ILE A 139 -13.32 7.08 -4.81
CA ILE A 139 -12.26 7.82 -5.53
C ILE A 139 -11.23 8.37 -4.55
N LEU A 140 -11.67 9.03 -3.47
CA LEU A 140 -10.75 9.55 -2.45
C LEU A 140 -9.91 8.43 -1.82
N ALA A 141 -10.55 7.32 -1.43
CA ALA A 141 -9.87 6.16 -0.88
C ALA A 141 -8.88 5.53 -1.88
N PHE A 142 -9.23 5.50 -3.17
CA PHE A 142 -8.39 4.97 -4.22
C PHE A 142 -7.14 5.83 -4.44
N VAL A 143 -7.29 7.15 -4.53
CA VAL A 143 -6.14 8.07 -4.68
C VAL A 143 -5.27 8.06 -3.43
N ALA A 144 -5.85 7.98 -2.24
CA ALA A 144 -5.10 7.75 -1.01
C ALA A 144 -4.40 6.38 -0.98
N GLY A 145 -4.98 5.36 -1.62
CA GLY A 145 -4.35 4.05 -1.85
C GLY A 145 -3.11 4.15 -2.74
N LEU A 146 -3.12 5.02 -3.75
CA LEU A 146 -1.93 5.31 -4.55
C LEU A 146 -0.85 5.98 -3.68
N ALA A 147 -1.23 6.95 -2.84
CA ALA A 147 -0.29 7.58 -1.90
C ALA A 147 0.29 6.56 -0.91
N TYR A 148 -0.55 5.68 -0.36
CA TYR A 148 -0.11 4.55 0.48
C TYR A 148 0.97 3.70 -0.19
N VAL A 149 0.74 3.23 -1.42
CA VAL A 149 1.69 2.37 -2.15
C VAL A 149 2.97 3.13 -2.48
N LEU A 150 2.86 4.36 -2.98
CA LEU A 150 4.03 5.17 -3.33
C LEU A 150 4.87 5.50 -2.09
N THR A 151 4.23 5.87 -0.97
CA THR A 151 4.94 6.14 0.29
C THR A 151 5.61 4.87 0.83
N PHE A 152 5.01 3.68 0.64
CA PHE A 152 5.67 2.42 1.01
C PHE A 152 6.93 2.19 0.17
N ILE A 153 6.87 2.41 -1.15
CA ILE A 153 8.01 2.28 -2.08
C ILE A 153 9.13 3.27 -1.72
N ASP A 154 8.78 4.51 -1.38
CA ASP A 154 9.71 5.52 -0.86
C ASP A 154 10.37 5.11 0.46
N GLY A 155 9.79 4.14 1.18
CA GLY A 155 10.42 3.52 2.34
C GLY A 155 11.19 2.25 2.01
N VAL A 156 11.14 1.72 0.78
CA VAL A 156 11.98 0.58 0.35
C VAL A 156 13.27 1.07 -0.30
N ALA A 157 13.18 2.05 -1.20
CA ALA A 157 14.34 2.60 -1.89
C ALA A 157 15.49 3.08 -0.96
N PRO A 158 15.22 3.69 0.22
CA PRO A 158 16.29 4.08 1.14
C PRO A 158 17.07 2.90 1.71
N ILE A 159 16.49 1.70 1.75
CA ILE A 159 17.16 0.48 2.24
C ILE A 159 18.41 0.20 1.40
N SER A 160 18.29 0.29 0.07
CA SER A 160 19.42 0.16 -0.85
C SER A 160 20.42 1.29 -0.61
N LYS A 161 19.93 2.54 -0.56
CA LYS A 161 20.78 3.73 -0.48
C LYS A 161 21.65 3.80 0.77
N TYR A 162 21.12 3.48 1.95
CA TYR A 162 21.95 3.52 3.15
C TYR A 162 23.00 2.40 3.19
N THR A 163 22.86 1.32 2.42
CA THR A 163 23.92 0.31 2.31
C THR A 163 25.07 0.75 1.39
N THR A 164 24.88 1.80 0.58
CA THR A 164 25.90 2.29 -0.37
C THR A 164 26.43 3.68 -0.03
N SER A 165 25.70 4.50 0.73
CA SER A 165 26.02 5.91 0.97
C SER A 165 26.94 6.17 2.17
N HIS A 166 27.73 5.18 2.59
CA HIS A 166 28.58 5.25 3.80
C HIS A 166 29.63 6.37 3.75
N ASN A 167 29.99 6.82 2.54
CA ASN A 167 30.91 7.94 2.32
C ASN A 167 30.32 9.31 2.68
N ASN A 168 29.01 9.41 2.89
CA ASN A 168 28.34 10.62 3.34
C ASN A 168 27.51 10.32 4.61
N PRO A 169 28.10 10.46 5.80
CA PRO A 169 27.46 10.06 7.05
C PRO A 169 26.09 10.72 7.30
N PHE A 170 25.95 11.99 6.93
CA PHE A 170 24.68 12.71 7.05
C PHE A 170 23.60 12.08 6.16
N TRP A 171 23.86 11.92 4.86
CA TRP A 171 22.88 11.35 3.94
C TRP A 171 22.59 9.87 4.21
N ASN A 172 23.59 9.12 4.68
CA ASN A 172 23.39 7.77 5.19
C ASN A 172 22.36 7.74 6.32
N GLY A 173 22.55 8.58 7.35
CA GLY A 173 21.58 8.72 8.44
C GLY A 173 20.20 9.18 7.96
N MET A 174 20.15 10.12 7.01
CA MET A 174 18.88 10.57 6.40
C MET A 174 18.14 9.43 5.71
N TYR A 175 18.81 8.58 4.94
CA TYR A 175 18.16 7.43 4.29
C TYR A 175 17.57 6.46 5.32
N VAL A 176 18.29 6.14 6.40
CA VAL A 176 17.78 5.24 7.46
C VAL A 176 16.59 5.85 8.21
N MET A 177 16.64 7.14 8.54
CA MET A 177 15.53 7.79 9.25
C MET A 177 14.30 7.96 8.35
N SER A 178 14.49 8.43 7.11
CA SER A 178 13.41 8.60 6.15
C SER A 178 12.73 7.27 5.79
N GLN A 179 13.47 6.16 5.74
CA GLN A 179 12.92 4.81 5.57
C GLN A 179 11.77 4.55 6.55
N GLN A 180 12.02 4.77 7.84
CA GLN A 180 11.06 4.52 8.91
C GLN A 180 9.88 5.48 8.84
N VAL A 181 10.15 6.77 8.60
CA VAL A 181 9.11 7.80 8.47
C VAL A 181 8.19 7.50 7.29
N SER A 182 8.73 7.05 6.15
CA SER A 182 7.95 6.61 4.98
C SER A 182 7.04 5.44 5.35
N TRP A 183 7.53 4.38 5.99
CA TRP A 183 6.68 3.24 6.34
C TRP A 183 5.60 3.60 7.39
N TRP A 184 5.89 4.51 8.32
CA TRP A 184 4.88 5.09 9.20
C TRP A 184 3.83 5.90 8.42
N GLY A 185 4.26 6.70 7.44
CA GLY A 185 3.36 7.43 6.55
C GLY A 185 2.46 6.50 5.73
N ALA A 186 3.01 5.40 5.21
CA ALA A 186 2.26 4.37 4.49
C ALA A 186 1.21 3.71 5.40
N ALA A 187 1.60 3.30 6.61
CA ALA A 187 0.66 2.76 7.59
C ALA A 187 -0.46 3.77 7.92
N ALA A 188 -0.11 5.05 8.10
CA ALA A 188 -1.09 6.11 8.34
C ALA A 188 -2.04 6.32 7.15
N TRP A 189 -1.58 6.22 5.90
CA TRP A 189 -2.45 6.26 4.73
C TRP A 189 -3.43 5.08 4.69
N ALA A 190 -2.98 3.86 5.00
CA ALA A 190 -3.87 2.71 5.12
C ALA A 190 -4.92 2.92 6.21
N ILE A 191 -4.51 3.42 7.38
CA ILE A 191 -5.42 3.73 8.49
C ILE A 191 -6.42 4.84 8.08
N PHE A 192 -5.98 5.86 7.34
CA PHE A 192 -6.86 6.89 6.79
C PHE A 192 -7.97 6.27 5.93
N ILE A 193 -7.60 5.38 4.99
CA ILE A 193 -8.57 4.68 4.13
C ILE A 193 -9.57 3.91 5.01
N PHE A 194 -9.09 3.14 5.99
CA PHE A 194 -9.96 2.34 6.85
C PHE A 194 -10.89 3.20 7.71
N ALA A 195 -10.38 4.29 8.28
CA ALA A 195 -11.14 5.26 9.06
C ALA A 195 -12.21 5.93 8.20
N LEU A 196 -11.88 6.32 6.97
CA LEU A 196 -12.79 6.90 6.01
C LEU A 196 -13.93 5.92 5.65
N LEU A 197 -13.59 4.67 5.34
CA LEU A 197 -14.58 3.63 5.05
C LEU A 197 -15.48 3.30 6.26
N LYS A 198 -14.93 3.36 7.48
CA LYS A 198 -15.67 3.20 8.75
C LYS A 198 -16.36 4.47 9.23
N LYS A 199 -16.40 5.53 8.42
CA LYS A 199 -17.09 6.78 8.76
C LYS A 199 -16.59 7.37 10.09
N LYS A 200 -15.27 7.34 10.34
CA LYS A 200 -14.68 7.89 11.58
C LYS A 200 -14.40 9.38 11.42
N SER A 201 -14.77 10.16 12.44
CA SER A 201 -14.56 11.62 12.51
C SER A 201 -13.08 12.01 12.44
N TRP A 202 -12.20 11.16 12.95
CA TRP A 202 -10.76 11.37 12.95
C TRP A 202 -10.05 10.99 11.64
N ALA A 203 -10.79 10.56 10.60
CA ALA A 203 -10.19 10.21 9.31
C ALA A 203 -9.38 11.39 8.72
N ILE A 204 -9.95 12.60 8.65
CA ILE A 204 -9.25 13.76 8.06
C ILE A 204 -7.92 14.07 8.78
N PRO A 205 -7.87 14.21 10.13
CA PRO A 205 -6.61 14.37 10.84
C PRO A 205 -5.55 13.32 10.51
N VAL A 206 -5.94 12.04 10.40
CA VAL A 206 -5.00 10.96 10.06
C VAL A 206 -4.52 11.04 8.61
N GLY A 207 -5.39 11.41 7.67
CA GLY A 207 -4.98 11.64 6.27
C GLY A 207 -3.99 12.80 6.13
N ILE A 208 -4.18 13.88 6.90
CA ILE A 208 -3.23 14.99 6.95
C ILE A 208 -1.90 14.52 7.53
N PHE A 209 -1.93 13.80 8.66
CA PHE A 209 -0.73 13.23 9.27
C PHE A 209 0.03 12.32 8.29
N ALA A 210 -0.66 11.42 7.59
CA ALA A 210 -0.07 10.51 6.61
C ALA A 210 0.62 11.26 5.46
N GLY A 211 -0.05 12.30 4.93
CA GLY A 211 0.50 13.12 3.87
C GLY A 211 1.73 13.90 4.30
N VAL A 212 1.69 14.52 5.49
CA VAL A 212 2.85 15.24 6.05
C VAL A 212 4.03 14.30 6.32
N MET A 213 3.79 13.10 6.84
CA MET A 213 4.85 12.09 7.02
C MET A 213 5.52 11.73 5.68
N SER A 214 4.71 11.55 4.63
CA SER A 214 5.21 11.27 3.27
C SER A 214 6.05 12.43 2.72
N MET A 215 5.63 13.68 2.98
CA MET A 215 6.36 14.88 2.59
C MET A 215 7.70 15.01 3.34
N ILE A 216 7.70 14.79 4.66
CA ILE A 216 8.89 14.88 5.51
C ILE A 216 9.94 13.86 5.07
N ALA A 217 9.54 12.62 4.80
CA ALA A 217 10.47 11.58 4.37
C ALA A 217 10.93 11.77 2.92
N GLY A 218 9.99 12.07 2.01
CA GLY A 218 10.21 12.02 0.56
C GLY A 218 10.90 13.25 -0.01
N TYR A 219 10.51 14.47 0.37
CA TYR A 219 11.09 15.68 -0.25
C TYR A 219 12.60 15.82 -0.05
N PRO A 220 13.17 15.62 1.15
CA PRO A 220 14.62 15.72 1.34
C PRO A 220 15.39 14.73 0.45
N LEU A 221 14.93 13.48 0.38
CA LEU A 221 15.55 12.45 -0.46
C LEU A 221 15.36 12.75 -1.95
N GLY A 222 14.15 13.18 -2.34
CA GLY A 222 13.81 13.53 -3.71
C GLY A 222 14.64 14.67 -4.26
N ILE A 223 14.77 15.76 -3.51
CA ILE A 223 15.57 16.93 -3.88
C ILE A 223 17.04 16.55 -3.94
N ASN A 224 17.56 15.85 -2.92
CA ASN A 224 18.98 15.48 -2.91
C ASN A 224 19.34 14.57 -4.08
N ASN A 225 18.54 13.53 -4.27
CA ASN A 225 18.76 12.60 -5.36
C ASN A 225 18.66 13.31 -6.72
N ALA A 226 17.63 14.13 -6.94
CA ALA A 226 17.42 14.82 -8.21
C ALA A 226 18.48 15.87 -8.53
N LEU A 227 18.92 16.67 -7.55
CA LEU A 227 19.80 17.81 -7.79
C LEU A 227 21.28 17.48 -7.64
N TYR A 228 21.64 16.48 -6.82
CA TYR A 228 23.03 16.21 -6.46
C TYR A 228 23.53 14.79 -6.76
N GLU A 229 22.65 13.78 -6.80
CA GLU A 229 23.11 12.39 -7.05
C GLU A 229 22.96 11.95 -8.50
N VAL A 230 21.77 12.12 -9.08
CA VAL A 230 21.45 11.55 -10.40
C VAL A 230 21.12 12.59 -11.47
N HIS A 231 21.00 13.87 -11.10
CA HIS A 231 20.73 15.00 -12.01
C HIS A 231 19.54 14.76 -12.97
N ARG A 232 18.51 14.07 -12.49
CA ARG A 232 17.27 13.73 -13.22
C ARG A 232 16.09 13.63 -12.26
N PHE A 233 14.88 13.42 -12.78
CA PHE A 233 13.70 13.24 -11.93
C PHE A 233 13.90 12.07 -10.94
N SER A 234 13.67 12.35 -9.66
CA SER A 234 13.86 11.38 -8.58
C SER A 234 12.60 10.56 -8.33
N MET A 235 12.77 9.24 -8.20
CA MET A 235 11.69 8.32 -7.84
C MET A 235 11.20 8.46 -6.39
N PHE A 236 11.85 9.30 -5.56
CA PHE A 236 11.38 9.69 -4.22
C PHE A 236 10.39 10.87 -4.22
N LEU A 237 10.12 11.50 -5.37
CA LEU A 237 9.20 12.64 -5.48
C LEU A 237 7.72 12.29 -5.72
N PRO A 238 7.34 11.17 -6.37
CA PRO A 238 5.93 10.86 -6.61
C PRO A 238 5.06 10.80 -5.35
N ALA A 239 5.50 10.12 -4.29
CA ALA A 239 4.73 10.00 -3.06
C ALA A 239 4.52 11.35 -2.33
N PRO A 240 5.56 12.17 -2.08
CA PRO A 240 5.38 13.46 -1.42
C PRO A 240 4.59 14.45 -2.29
N LEU A 241 4.73 14.43 -3.62
CA LEU A 241 3.93 15.29 -4.50
C LEU A 241 2.43 14.93 -4.47
N LEU A 242 2.11 13.64 -4.61
CA LEU A 242 0.72 13.18 -4.50
C LEU A 242 0.15 13.46 -3.10
N SER A 243 0.95 13.24 -2.06
CA SER A 243 0.59 13.53 -0.68
C SER A 243 0.33 15.01 -0.43
N THR A 244 1.15 15.92 -0.98
CA THR A 244 0.90 17.36 -0.93
C THR A 244 -0.44 17.71 -1.57
N GLY A 245 -0.72 17.16 -2.76
CA GLY A 245 -2.02 17.33 -3.43
C GLY A 245 -3.19 16.84 -2.57
N LEU A 246 -3.06 15.67 -1.95
CA LEU A 246 -4.08 15.11 -1.05
C LEU A 246 -4.25 15.92 0.24
N VAL A 247 -3.17 16.39 0.87
CA VAL A 247 -3.26 17.25 2.06
C VAL A 247 -4.01 18.53 1.75
N ILE A 248 -3.64 19.21 0.65
CA ILE A 248 -4.37 20.39 0.18
C ILE A 248 -5.84 20.03 -0.06
N TYR A 249 -6.11 18.94 -0.77
CA TYR A 249 -7.47 18.49 -1.07
C TYR A 249 -8.29 18.21 0.20
N LEU A 250 -7.71 17.58 1.23
CA LEU A 250 -8.37 17.29 2.52
C LEU A 250 -8.66 18.56 3.33
N LEU A 251 -7.89 19.62 3.14
CA LEU A 251 -8.10 20.91 3.79
C LEU A 251 -9.18 21.76 3.09
N LEU A 252 -9.55 21.44 1.84
CA LEU A 252 -10.58 22.18 1.12
C LEU A 252 -11.97 22.03 1.80
N PRO A 253 -12.77 23.12 1.89
CA PRO A 253 -14.10 23.08 2.48
C PRO A 253 -15.05 22.08 1.80
N GLY A 254 -14.92 21.91 0.49
CA GLY A 254 -15.73 20.97 -0.29
C GLY A 254 -15.49 19.52 0.13
N THR A 255 -14.23 19.13 0.32
CA THR A 255 -13.84 17.79 0.77
C THR A 255 -14.26 17.53 2.20
N ARG A 256 -14.14 18.53 3.10
CA ARG A 256 -14.64 18.43 4.47
C ARG A 256 -16.14 18.18 4.50
N LYS A 257 -16.94 19.01 3.83
CA LYS A 257 -18.40 18.85 3.73
C LYS A 257 -18.79 17.49 3.13
N MET A 258 -18.08 17.05 2.10
CA MET A 258 -18.29 15.73 1.49
C MET A 258 -18.07 14.59 2.49
N THR A 259 -16.99 14.68 3.26
CA THR A 259 -16.58 13.65 4.22
C THR A 259 -17.48 13.64 5.46
N GLU A 260 -17.85 14.81 5.98
CA GLU A 260 -18.82 14.96 7.07
C GLU A 260 -20.18 14.37 6.71
N ARG A 261 -20.68 14.65 5.49
CA ARG A 261 -21.93 14.04 4.97
C ARG A 261 -21.83 12.53 4.79
N TRP A 262 -20.63 12.00 4.54
CA TRP A 262 -20.41 10.57 4.47
C TRP A 262 -20.41 9.96 5.87
N ILE A 263 -19.75 10.61 6.82
CA ILE A 263 -19.65 10.20 8.22
C ILE A 263 -21.02 10.20 8.90
N ALA A 264 -21.82 11.23 8.66
CA ALA A 264 -23.17 11.38 9.23
C ALA A 264 -24.25 10.55 8.51
N ALA A 265 -23.91 9.85 7.42
CA ALA A 265 -24.88 8.98 6.74
C ALA A 265 -24.96 7.63 7.45
N ASP A 266 -26.15 7.03 7.50
CA ASP A 266 -26.39 5.68 8.04
C ASP A 266 -25.90 4.56 7.10
#